data_AF-A0A523BB85-F1
#
_entry.id   AF-A0A523BB85-F1
#
_cell.length_a   1.000
_cell.length_b   1.000
_cell.length_c   1.000
_cell.angle_alpha   90.00
_cell.angle_beta   90.00
_cell.angle_gamma   90.00
#
_symmetry.space_group_name_H-M   'P 1'
#
loop_
_entity.id
_entity.type
_entity.pdbx_description
1 polymer ?
#
loop_
_entity_poly.entity_id
_entity_poly.type
_entity_poly.pdbx_seq_one_letter_code
_entity_poly.pdbx_strand_id
1 'polypeptide(L)'
;MSTLAKNWNCGPDLPKEVKEVLRSSGLFLIEGAVEGKSGVLHVFDAAAKEADGRLVVVDIAHSDEDEAVDEIPLLRFYVKCFDTDSEKRILLCIPRATENVKKLAPVFS
;
A
#
# COMPACT_ATOMS: atom_id res chain seq x y z
N MET A 1 -20.71 7.03 8.00
CA MET A 1 -19.31 6.60 8.14
C MET A 1 -19.31 5.12 8.53
N SER A 2 -19.23 4.21 7.56
CA SER A 2 -19.19 2.78 7.87
C SER A 2 -17.74 2.36 8.08
N THR A 3 -17.40 2.11 9.34
CA THR A 3 -16.13 1.51 9.74
C THR A 3 -16.05 0.10 9.16
N LEU A 4 -15.26 -0.08 8.09
CA LEU A 4 -14.85 -1.37 7.52
C LEU A 4 -13.78 -2.06 8.39
N ALA A 5 -13.95 -2.03 9.72
CA ALA A 5 -13.14 -2.83 10.64
C ALA A 5 -13.98 -4.02 11.11
N LYS A 6 -14.35 -4.90 10.19
CA LYS A 6 -14.85 -6.24 10.53
C LYS A 6 -13.72 -7.21 10.31
N ASN A 7 -13.11 -7.64 11.43
CA ASN A 7 -12.26 -8.82 11.62
C ASN A 7 -11.78 -9.46 10.31
N TRP A 8 -10.73 -8.87 9.74
CA TRP A 8 -10.05 -9.44 8.58
C TRP A 8 -9.18 -10.60 9.05
N ASN A 9 -9.60 -11.81 8.75
CA ASN A 9 -8.80 -13.01 8.95
C ASN A 9 -8.00 -13.21 7.65
N CYS A 10 -6.75 -12.75 7.59
CA CYS A 10 -5.92 -12.84 6.39
C CYS A 10 -5.84 -14.31 5.95
N GLY A 11 -6.26 -14.62 4.73
CA GLY A 11 -5.93 -15.88 4.08
C GLY A 11 -4.43 -15.93 3.72
N PRO A 12 -3.96 -17.02 3.08
CA PRO A 12 -2.52 -17.25 2.85
C PRO A 12 -1.88 -16.29 1.85
N ASP A 13 -2.65 -15.48 1.11
CA ASP A 13 -2.17 -14.60 0.04
C ASP A 13 -2.80 -13.20 0.18
N LEU A 14 -2.29 -12.43 1.12
CA LEU A 14 -2.80 -11.11 1.44
C LEU A 14 -2.76 -10.10 0.27
N PRO A 15 -1.69 -10.05 -0.58
CA PRO A 15 -1.71 -9.21 -1.78
C PRO A 15 -2.92 -9.46 -2.68
N LYS A 16 -3.30 -10.74 -2.90
CA LYS A 16 -4.47 -11.09 -3.71
C LYS A 16 -5.76 -10.55 -3.10
N GLU A 17 -5.91 -10.64 -1.78
CA GLU A 17 -7.12 -10.17 -1.11
C GLU A 17 -7.22 -8.64 -1.14
N VAL A 18 -6.10 -7.93 -0.97
CA VAL A 18 -6.04 -6.47 -1.13
C VAL A 18 -6.48 -6.07 -2.55
N LYS A 19 -5.98 -6.76 -3.58
CA LYS A 19 -6.41 -6.51 -4.98
C LYS A 19 -7.92 -6.72 -5.15
N GLU A 20 -8.49 -7.74 -4.54
CA GLU A 20 -9.93 -7.98 -4.62
C GLU A 20 -10.75 -6.89 -3.91
N VAL A 21 -10.27 -6.38 -2.76
CA VAL A 21 -10.89 -5.24 -2.08
C VAL A 21 -10.87 -4.00 -2.98
N LEU A 22 -9.73 -3.68 -3.60
CA LEU A 22 -9.62 -2.54 -4.52
C LEU A 22 -10.60 -2.70 -5.70
N ARG A 23 -10.65 -3.90 -6.31
CA ARG A 23 -11.57 -4.22 -7.41
C ARG A 23 -13.03 -4.05 -6.98
N SER A 24 -13.43 -4.63 -5.85
CA SER A 24 -14.80 -4.55 -5.33
C SER A 24 -15.21 -3.12 -4.94
N SER A 25 -14.22 -2.26 -4.66
CA SER A 25 -14.42 -0.83 -4.37
C SER A 25 -14.58 0.01 -5.65
N GLY A 26 -14.56 -0.62 -6.83
CA GLY A 26 -14.73 0.05 -8.12
C GLY A 26 -13.44 0.63 -8.72
N LEU A 27 -12.26 0.24 -8.19
CA LEU A 27 -10.99 0.64 -8.78
C LEU A 27 -10.55 -0.33 -9.89
N PHE A 28 -9.88 0.22 -10.89
CA PHE A 28 -9.35 -0.52 -12.03
C PHE A 28 -7.95 -1.03 -11.72
N LEU A 29 -7.80 -2.33 -11.48
CA LEU A 29 -6.49 -2.92 -11.15
C LEU A 29 -5.47 -2.72 -12.28
N ILE A 30 -4.24 -2.42 -11.88
CA ILE A 30 -3.07 -2.44 -12.75
C ILE A 30 -2.38 -3.78 -12.55
N GLU A 31 -2.22 -4.53 -13.64
CA GLU A 31 -1.42 -5.76 -13.64
C GLU A 31 0.05 -5.41 -13.93
N GLY A 32 0.97 -5.91 -13.11
CA GLY A 32 2.41 -5.71 -13.29
C GLY A 32 2.97 -4.46 -12.60
N ALA A 33 4.01 -3.87 -13.21
CA ALA A 33 4.75 -2.75 -12.64
C ALA A 33 4.19 -1.39 -13.10
N VAL A 34 4.40 -0.37 -12.26
CA VAL A 34 4.11 1.04 -12.57
C VAL A 34 5.41 1.74 -12.92
N GLU A 35 5.45 2.39 -14.08
CA GLU A 35 6.62 3.18 -14.50
C GLU A 35 6.67 4.50 -13.73
N GLY A 36 7.82 4.79 -13.12
CA GLY A 36 8.11 6.05 -12.45
C GLY A 36 8.56 7.13 -13.43
N LYS A 37 8.57 8.39 -12.96
CA LYS A 37 9.11 9.56 -13.67
C LYS A 37 10.58 9.38 -14.04
N SER A 38 11.30 8.57 -13.27
CA SER A 38 12.70 8.19 -13.55
C SER A 38 12.87 7.16 -14.68
N GLY A 39 11.79 6.54 -15.16
CA GLY A 39 11.82 5.39 -16.08
C GLY A 39 12.02 4.04 -15.38
N VAL A 40 12.12 4.01 -14.05
CA VAL A 40 12.19 2.76 -13.27
C VAL A 40 10.80 2.13 -13.15
N LEU A 41 10.72 0.82 -13.33
CA LEU A 41 9.50 0.04 -13.11
C LEU A 41 9.40 -0.39 -11.64
N HIS A 42 8.35 0.07 -10.95
CA HIS A 42 8.07 -0.24 -9.55
C HIS A 42 6.95 -1.27 -9.42
N VAL A 43 7.20 -2.36 -8.71
CA VAL A 43 6.17 -3.37 -8.40
C VAL A 43 5.62 -3.09 -7.01
N PHE A 44 4.30 -2.94 -6.91
CA PHE A 44 3.56 -2.83 -5.65
C PHE A 44 2.81 -4.14 -5.36
N ASP A 45 2.49 -4.39 -4.10
CA ASP A 45 1.65 -5.54 -3.74
C ASP A 45 0.25 -5.42 -4.38
N ALA A 46 -0.28 -4.19 -4.45
CA ALA A 46 -1.43 -3.87 -5.30
C ALA A 46 -1.32 -2.46 -5.87
N ALA A 47 -1.76 -2.30 -7.12
CA ALA A 47 -1.90 -1.00 -7.77
C ALA A 47 -3.22 -0.95 -8.55
N ALA A 48 -3.87 0.21 -8.55
CA ALA A 48 -5.13 0.42 -9.24
C ALA A 48 -5.30 1.90 -9.64
N LYS A 49 -6.24 2.17 -10.53
CA LYS A 49 -6.67 3.54 -10.87
C LYS A 49 -8.10 3.78 -10.43
N GLU A 50 -8.37 5.00 -9.99
CA GLU A 50 -9.73 5.52 -9.90
C GLU A 50 -10.28 5.83 -11.31
N ALA A 51 -11.58 6.05 -11.41
CA ALA A 51 -12.23 6.38 -12.69
C ALA A 51 -11.71 7.68 -13.32
N ASP A 52 -11.19 8.61 -12.50
CA ASP A 52 -10.55 9.85 -12.95
C ASP A 52 -9.05 9.70 -13.28
N GLY A 53 -8.52 8.48 -13.23
CA GLY A 53 -7.15 8.16 -13.60
C GLY A 53 -6.13 8.26 -12.46
N ARG A 54 -6.51 8.75 -11.28
CA ARG A 54 -5.62 8.82 -10.12
C ARG A 54 -5.15 7.44 -9.68
N LEU A 55 -3.87 7.32 -9.41
CA LEU A 55 -3.18 6.11 -9.04
C LEU A 55 -3.30 5.85 -7.53
N VAL A 56 -3.74 4.63 -7.22
CA VAL A 56 -3.81 4.08 -5.87
C VAL A 56 -2.82 2.93 -5.75
N VAL A 57 -1.91 3.01 -4.80
CA VAL A 57 -0.86 2.00 -4.58
C VAL A 57 -0.86 1.51 -3.14
N VAL A 58 -0.60 0.22 -3.00
CA VAL A 58 -0.54 -0.48 -1.72
C VAL A 58 0.72 -1.34 -1.67
N ASP A 59 1.52 -1.15 -0.62
CA ASP A 59 2.52 -2.13 -0.20
C ASP A 59 2.13 -2.71 1.16
N ILE A 60 2.54 -3.95 1.40
CA ILE A 60 2.35 -4.69 2.63
C ILE A 60 3.73 -4.90 3.25
N ALA A 61 3.91 -4.37 4.45
CA ALA A 61 5.08 -4.62 5.26
C ALA A 61 4.71 -5.57 6.39
N HIS A 62 5.41 -6.69 6.48
CA HIS A 62 5.28 -7.65 7.57
C HIS A 62 6.62 -7.77 8.30
N SER A 63 6.57 -7.87 9.62
CA SER A 63 7.69 -8.36 10.44
C SER A 63 7.42 -9.79 10.85
N ASP A 64 8.48 -10.52 11.19
CA ASP A 64 8.33 -11.82 11.84
C ASP A 64 7.71 -11.65 13.24
N GLU A 65 6.98 -12.68 13.69
CA GLU A 65 6.36 -12.73 15.02
C GLU A 65 5.38 -11.57 15.32
N ASP A 66 5.31 -11.12 16.58
CA ASP A 66 4.46 -10.03 17.08
C ASP A 66 5.19 -8.67 17.13
N GLU A 67 6.34 -8.56 16.44
CA GLU A 67 7.12 -7.34 16.38
C GLU A 67 6.38 -6.25 15.57
N ALA A 68 6.80 -4.99 15.71
CA ALA A 68 6.19 -3.88 15.00
C ALA A 68 7.05 -3.49 13.80
N VAL A 69 6.40 -3.16 12.68
CA VAL A 69 7.07 -2.68 11.46
C VAL A 69 7.74 -1.33 11.72
N ASP A 70 9.04 -1.26 11.44
CA ASP A 70 9.89 -0.08 11.59
C ASP A 70 9.84 0.86 10.37
N GLU A 71 10.73 1.84 10.32
CA GLU A 71 10.72 2.93 9.34
C GLU A 71 11.22 2.52 7.95
N ILE A 72 12.00 1.45 7.84
CA ILE A 72 12.66 1.09 6.58
C ILE A 72 11.63 0.78 5.48
N PRO A 73 10.56 -0.02 5.74
CA PRO A 73 9.50 -0.24 4.77
C PRO A 73 8.75 1.04 4.38
N LEU A 74 8.52 1.97 5.32
CA LEU A 74 7.89 3.27 5.04
C LEU A 74 8.72 4.10 4.07
N LEU A 75 10.02 4.23 4.31
CA LEU A 75 10.92 4.99 3.44
C LEU A 75 11.01 4.36 2.04
N ARG A 76 11.08 3.03 1.97
CA ARG A 76 11.09 2.31 0.68
C ARG A 76 9.81 2.55 -0.11
N PHE A 77 8.66 2.42 0.55
CA PHE A 77 7.35 2.68 -0.05
C PHE A 77 7.24 4.12 -0.55
N TYR A 78 7.72 5.09 0.24
CA TYR A 78 7.72 6.50 -0.13
C TYR A 78 8.53 6.77 -1.40
N VAL A 79 9.74 6.20 -1.54
CA VAL A 79 10.56 6.39 -2.75
C VAL A 79 9.81 5.92 -4.00
N LYS A 80 9.15 4.76 -3.93
CA LYS A 80 8.31 4.25 -5.04
C LYS A 80 7.19 5.25 -5.36
N CYS A 81 6.42 5.65 -4.36
CA CYS A 81 5.28 6.55 -4.53
C CYS A 81 5.67 7.92 -5.09
N PHE A 82 6.81 8.46 -4.65
CA PHE A 82 7.34 9.73 -5.11
C PHE A 82 7.69 9.66 -6.60
N ASP A 83 8.32 8.56 -7.02
CA ASP A 83 8.70 8.36 -8.42
C ASP A 83 7.47 8.10 -9.31
N THR A 84 6.46 7.37 -8.83
CA THR A 84 5.24 7.04 -9.59
C THR A 84 4.12 8.07 -9.51
N ASP A 85 4.33 9.20 -8.82
CA ASP A 85 3.35 10.28 -8.63
C ASP A 85 2.00 9.83 -8.04
N SER A 86 2.02 8.79 -7.20
CA SER A 86 0.79 8.17 -6.70
C SER A 86 0.03 9.10 -5.75
N GLU A 87 -1.28 9.26 -5.97
CA GLU A 87 -2.14 10.18 -5.23
C GLU A 87 -2.71 9.53 -3.96
N LYS A 88 -3.01 8.24 -4.00
CA LYS A 88 -3.44 7.48 -2.81
C LYS A 88 -2.42 6.40 -2.49
N ARG A 89 -1.82 6.52 -1.31
CA ARG A 89 -0.70 5.70 -0.86
C ARG A 89 -1.08 4.97 0.42
N ILE A 90 -1.00 3.65 0.42
CA ILE A 90 -1.34 2.83 1.58
C ILE A 90 -0.17 1.90 1.88
N LEU A 91 0.39 2.01 3.09
CA LEU A 91 1.30 1.00 3.63
C LEU A 91 0.56 0.20 4.69
N LEU A 92 0.31 -1.08 4.41
CA LEU A 92 -0.29 -1.99 5.37
C LEU A 92 0.80 -2.64 6.23
N CYS A 93 0.89 -2.24 7.50
CA CYS A 93 1.87 -2.78 8.43
C CYS A 93 1.27 -3.92 9.28
N ILE A 94 1.91 -5.08 9.28
CA ILE A 94 1.45 -6.28 9.99
C ILE A 94 2.55 -6.75 10.96
N PRO A 95 2.20 -7.04 12.22
CA PRO A 95 0.89 -6.88 12.85
C PRO A 95 0.51 -5.41 13.11
N ARG A 96 1.49 -4.51 13.23
CA ARG A 96 1.28 -3.08 13.48
C ARG A 96 2.50 -2.26 13.07
N ALA A 97 2.30 -0.96 12.87
CA ALA A 97 3.39 0.01 12.75
C ALA A 97 3.93 0.43 14.13
N THR A 98 5.22 0.75 14.23
CA THR A 98 5.76 1.45 15.40
C THR A 98 5.15 2.85 15.55
N GLU A 99 5.23 3.44 16.75
CA GLU A 99 4.81 4.83 16.98
C GLU A 99 5.61 5.83 16.15
N ASN A 100 6.86 5.52 15.82
CA ASN A 100 7.68 6.39 15.00
C ASN A 100 7.22 6.37 13.53
N VAL A 101 6.89 5.19 12.98
CA VAL A 101 6.28 5.07 11.65
C VAL A 101 4.98 5.87 11.58
N LYS A 102 4.11 5.78 12.59
CA LYS A 102 2.86 6.57 12.62
C LYS A 102 3.10 8.08 12.64
N LYS A 103 4.16 8.55 13.33
CA LYS A 103 4.55 9.96 13.35
C LYS A 103 5.16 10.43 12.04
N LEU A 104 5.91 9.56 11.36
CA LEU A 104 6.59 9.87 10.11
C LEU A 104 5.67 9.80 8.89
N ALA A 105 4.69 8.89 8.87
CA ALA A 105 3.83 8.68 7.71
C ALA A 105 3.15 9.97 7.18
N PRO A 106 2.62 10.89 8.02
CA PRO A 106 2.03 12.15 7.55
C PRO A 106 3.04 13.14 6.96
N VAL A 107 4.34 12.99 7.26
CA VAL A 107 5.39 13.84 6.65
C VAL A 107 5.61 13.47 5.18
N PHE A 108 5.27 12.24 4.82
CA PHE A 108 5.47 11.65 3.49
C PHE A 108 4.16 11.50 2.68
N SER A 109 3.03 12.02 3.18
CA SER A 109 1.71 11.95 2.54
C SER A 109 1.56 12.97 1.42
#